data_AF-A0A6P0SLE5-F1
#
_entry.id   AF-A0A6P0SLE5-F1
#
_cell.length_a   1.000
_cell.length_b   1.000
_cell.length_c   1.000
_cell.angle_alpha   90.00
_cell.angle_beta   90.00
_cell.angle_gamma   90.00
#
_symmetry.space_group_name_H-M   'P 1'
#
loop_
_entity.id
_entity.type
_entity.pdbx_description
1 polymer ?
#
loop_
_entity_poly.entity_id
_entity_poly.type
_entity_poly.pdbx_seq_one_letter_code
_entity_poly.pdbx_strand_id
1 'polypeptide(L)'
;MKKQLFYLIKITSTILITCALCLEIWYIYLELSDGSLPSKLYAALWLGSIAIISHLIEGVIAAFKADSCDKNPITYGIYTFFVGFVGLWELFNPTSESSS
;
A
#
# COMPACT_ATOMS: atom_id res chain seq x y z
N MET A 1 21.01 1.37 9.69
CA MET A 1 19.98 2.42 9.79
C MET A 1 18.97 2.41 8.64
N LYS A 2 19.36 2.55 7.36
CA LYS A 2 18.39 2.55 6.22
C LYS A 2 17.49 1.29 6.15
N LYS A 3 18.06 0.09 6.39
CA LYS A 3 17.30 -1.18 6.39
C LYS A 3 16.22 -1.26 7.47
N GLN A 4 16.56 -0.88 8.71
CA GLN A 4 15.60 -0.88 9.82
C GLN A 4 14.47 0.12 9.57
N LEU A 5 14.79 1.30 9.01
CA LEU A 5 13.79 2.28 8.63
C LEU A 5 12.84 1.74 7.55
N PHE A 6 13.38 1.14 6.48
CA PHE A 6 12.54 0.52 5.45
C PHE A 6 11.68 -0.59 6.02
N TYR A 7 12.24 -1.47 6.85
CA TYR A 7 11.46 -2.52 7.51
C TYR A 7 10.30 -1.98 8.34
N LEU A 8 10.53 -0.92 9.13
CA LEU A 8 9.48 -0.24 9.88
C LEU A 8 8.43 0.39 8.97
N ILE A 9 8.84 1.09 7.91
CA ILE A 9 7.91 1.68 6.93
C ILE A 9 7.02 0.60 6.31
N LYS A 10 7.59 -0.54 5.91
CA LYS A 10 6.82 -1.65 5.32
C LYS A 10 5.74 -2.17 6.26
N ILE A 11 6.09 -2.38 7.52
CA ILE A 11 5.13 -2.86 8.54
C ILE A 11 4.05 -1.80 8.78
N THR A 12 4.44 -0.56 9.05
CA THR A 12 3.49 0.52 9.34
C THR A 12 2.58 0.79 8.14
N SER A 13 3.13 0.85 6.93
CA SER A 13 2.38 0.99 5.69
C SER A 13 1.36 -0.11 5.51
N THR A 14 1.78 -1.37 5.66
CA THR A 14 0.88 -2.53 5.51
C THR A 14 -0.30 -2.44 6.48
N ILE A 15 -0.03 -2.10 7.74
CA ILE A 15 -1.08 -1.92 8.77
C ILE A 15 -2.02 -0.77 8.37
N LEU A 16 -1.48 0.39 8.00
CA LEU A 16 -2.28 1.57 7.67
C LEU A 16 -3.15 1.35 6.42
N ILE A 17 -2.62 0.76 5.36
CA ILE A 17 -3.38 0.44 4.14
C ILE A 17 -4.46 -0.60 4.42
N THR A 18 -4.17 -1.61 5.25
CA THR A 18 -5.18 -2.59 5.67
C THR A 18 -6.30 -1.91 6.47
N CYS A 19 -5.97 -1.05 7.42
CA CYS A 19 -6.96 -0.27 8.17
C CYS A 19 -7.79 0.65 7.27
N ALA A 20 -7.16 1.31 6.29
CA ALA A 20 -7.84 2.17 5.33
C ALA A 20 -8.83 1.36 4.47
N LEU A 21 -8.44 0.19 3.96
CA LEU A 21 -9.32 -0.71 3.20
C LEU A 21 -10.51 -1.17 4.05
N CYS A 22 -10.29 -1.55 5.31
CA CYS A 22 -11.38 -1.90 6.21
C CYS A 22 -12.34 -0.72 6.44
N LEU A 23 -11.81 0.51 6.56
CA LEU A 23 -12.63 1.71 6.74
C LEU A 23 -13.45 2.04 5.48
N GLU A 24 -12.86 1.89 4.29
CA GLU A 24 -13.57 2.02 3.01
C GLU A 24 -14.68 0.98 2.85
N ILE A 25 -14.39 -0.28 3.16
CA ILE A 25 -15.39 -1.36 3.12
C ILE A 25 -16.53 -1.07 4.10
N TRP A 26 -16.22 -0.61 5.32
CA TRP A 26 -17.25 -0.24 6.30
C TRP A 26 -18.06 0.97 5.80
N TYR A 27 -17.42 1.99 5.26
CA TYR A 27 -18.12 3.14 4.69
C TYR A 27 -19.11 2.72 3.59
N ILE A 28 -18.67 1.91 2.63
CA ILE A 28 -19.52 1.37 1.56
C ILE A 28 -20.68 0.55 2.14
N TYR A 29 -20.40 -0.32 3.12
CA TYR A 29 -21.43 -1.13 3.78
C TYR A 29 -22.51 -0.27 4.45
N LEU A 30 -22.12 0.80 5.15
CA LEU A 30 -23.06 1.72 5.78
C LEU A 30 -23.91 2.46 4.74
N GLU A 31 -23.29 2.96 3.67
CA GLU A 31 -24.02 3.66 2.59
C GLU A 31 -25.06 2.75 1.93
N LEU A 32 -24.74 1.46 1.76
CA LEU A 32 -25.67 0.46 1.21
C LEU A 32 -26.77 0.03 2.20
N SER A 33 -26.65 0.38 3.47
CA SER A 33 -27.57 -0.02 4.55
C SER A 33 -28.29 1.16 5.19
N ASP A 34 -28.34 2.32 4.50
CA ASP A 34 -28.88 3.60 5.00
C ASP A 34 -28.27 4.06 6.34
N GLY A 35 -27.04 3.63 6.61
CA GLY A 35 -26.24 4.02 7.76
C GLY A 35 -25.34 5.22 7.44
N SER A 36 -24.68 5.75 8.48
CA SER A 36 -23.73 6.86 8.31
C SER A 36 -22.47 6.62 9.13
N LEU A 37 -21.30 6.91 8.55
CA LEU A 37 -20.04 6.82 9.28
C LEU A 37 -19.96 7.92 10.36
N PRO A 38 -19.43 7.62 11.56
CA PRO A 38 -19.17 8.66 12.57
C PRO A 38 -18.35 9.83 12.01
N SER A 39 -18.78 11.07 12.29
CA SER A 39 -18.21 12.29 11.69
C SER A 39 -16.68 12.41 11.82
N LYS A 40 -16.12 11.93 12.94
CA LYS A 40 -14.68 11.94 13.23
C LYS A 40 -13.86 11.04 12.30
N LEU A 41 -14.49 10.05 11.66
CA LEU A 41 -13.82 9.09 10.79
C LEU A 41 -13.76 9.54 9.33
N TYR A 42 -14.53 10.55 8.90
CA TYR A 42 -14.45 11.04 7.51
C TYR A 42 -13.08 11.60 7.15
N ALA A 43 -12.39 12.25 8.10
CA ALA A 43 -11.02 12.72 7.87
C ALA A 43 -10.06 11.54 7.64
N ALA A 44 -10.21 10.46 8.43
CA ALA A 44 -9.42 9.24 8.27
C ALA A 44 -9.78 8.49 6.98
N LEU A 45 -11.06 8.46 6.61
CA LEU A 45 -11.55 7.90 5.36
C LEU A 45 -10.91 8.62 4.17
N TRP A 46 -11.01 9.95 4.12
CA TRP A 46 -10.46 10.76 3.02
C TRP A 46 -8.94 10.59 2.87
N LEU A 47 -8.19 10.62 3.98
CA LEU A 47 -6.75 10.35 3.96
C LEU A 47 -6.44 8.92 3.52
N GLY A 48 -7.24 7.95 4.00
CA GLY A 48 -7.17 6.55 3.62
C GLY A 48 -7.40 6.34 2.12
N SER A 49 -8.41 6.98 1.54
CA SER A 49 -8.71 6.91 0.10
C SER A 49 -7.52 7.39 -0.73
N ILE A 50 -6.93 8.53 -0.36
CA ILE A 50 -5.74 9.07 -1.05
C ILE A 50 -4.57 8.10 -0.96
N ALA A 51 -4.34 7.53 0.24
CA ALA A 51 -3.27 6.56 0.44
C ALA A 51 -3.48 5.29 -0.41
N ILE A 52 -4.69 4.71 -0.40
CA ILE A 52 -5.04 3.53 -1.20
C ILE A 52 -4.83 3.80 -2.69
N ILE A 53 -5.29 4.93 -3.21
CA ILE A 53 -5.14 5.28 -4.63
C ILE A 53 -3.66 5.45 -5.00
N SER A 54 -2.88 6.13 -4.14
CA SER A 54 -1.44 6.31 -4.37
C SER A 54 -0.73 4.96 -4.41
N HIS A 55 -1.01 4.09 -3.44
CA HIS A 55 -0.46 2.74 -3.35
C HIS A 55 -0.89 1.86 -4.53
N LEU A 56 -2.11 2.03 -5.04
CA LEU A 56 -2.58 1.34 -6.24
C LEU A 56 -1.75 1.74 -7.46
N ILE A 57 -1.50 3.04 -7.64
CA ILE A 57 -0.64 3.54 -8.73
C ILE A 57 0.77 2.95 -8.61
N GLU A 58 1.35 2.94 -7.42
CA GLU A 58 2.67 2.36 -7.17
C GLU A 58 2.70 0.86 -7.45
N GLY A 59 1.69 0.11 -7.01
CA GLY A 59 1.55 -1.32 -7.29
C GLY A 59 1.44 -1.63 -8.78
N VAL A 60 0.69 -0.81 -9.53
CA VAL A 60 0.56 -0.93 -10.99
C VAL A 60 1.90 -0.65 -11.68
N ILE A 61 2.61 0.42 -11.30
CA ILE A 61 3.93 0.74 -11.85
C ILE A 61 4.91 -0.43 -11.58
N ALA A 62 4.88 -0.98 -10.37
CA ALA A 62 5.72 -2.09 -9.99
C ALA A 62 5.40 -3.36 -10.79
N ALA A 63 4.13 -3.69 -10.97
CA ALA A 63 3.71 -4.84 -11.77
C ALA A 63 4.20 -4.74 -13.22
N PHE A 64 4.08 -3.56 -13.85
CA PHE A 64 4.57 -3.35 -15.20
C PHE A 64 6.10 -3.46 -15.32
N LYS A 65 6.83 -3.10 -14.26
CA LYS A 65 8.29 -3.09 -14.31
C LYS A 65 8.95 -4.37 -13.80
N ALA A 66 8.24 -5.17 -13.01
CA ALA A 66 8.76 -6.36 -12.34
C ALA A 66 9.33 -7.41 -13.29
N ASP A 67 8.71 -7.63 -14.45
CA ASP A 67 9.17 -8.60 -15.45
C ASP A 67 10.57 -8.23 -15.98
N SER A 68 10.84 -6.94 -16.16
CA SER A 68 12.17 -6.44 -16.56
C SER A 68 13.24 -6.57 -15.46
N CYS A 69 12.85 -6.96 -14.25
CA CYS A 69 13.71 -7.09 -13.07
C CYS A 69 13.70 -8.52 -12.51
N ASP A 70 13.32 -9.52 -13.32
CA ASP A 70 13.23 -10.93 -12.96
C ASP A 70 12.32 -11.23 -11.74
N LYS A 71 11.31 -10.38 -11.51
CA LYS A 71 10.29 -10.57 -10.44
C LYS A 71 8.92 -10.83 -11.06
N ASN A 72 8.10 -11.66 -10.40
CA ASN A 72 6.73 -11.91 -10.86
C ASN A 72 5.87 -10.62 -10.79
N PRO A 73 5.28 -10.17 -11.91
CA PRO A 73 4.48 -8.93 -11.97
C PRO A 73 3.36 -8.83 -10.94
N ILE A 74 2.56 -9.90 -10.81
CA ILE A 74 1.38 -9.88 -9.95
C ILE A 74 1.81 -9.86 -8.48
N THR A 75 2.71 -10.76 -8.09
CA THR A 75 3.20 -10.83 -6.72
C THR A 75 3.88 -9.53 -6.29
N TYR A 76 4.72 -8.96 -7.16
CA TYR A 76 5.47 -7.76 -6.82
C TYR A 76 4.61 -6.49 -6.84
N GLY A 77 3.61 -6.43 -7.71
CA GLY A 77 2.60 -5.37 -7.70
C GLY A 77 1.77 -5.37 -6.41
N ILE A 78 1.27 -6.53 -5.98
CA ILE A 78 0.54 -6.67 -4.72
C ILE A 78 1.43 -6.31 -3.53
N TYR A 79 2.67 -6.79 -3.51
CA TYR A 79 3.64 -6.41 -2.49
C TYR A 79 3.79 -4.89 -2.40
N THR A 80 4.06 -4.23 -3.54
CA THR A 80 4.25 -2.78 -3.62
C THR A 80 2.99 -2.01 -3.23
N PHE A 81 1.79 -2.52 -3.55
CA PHE A 81 0.54 -1.93 -3.07
C PHE A 81 0.49 -1.84 -1.54
N PHE A 82 0.95 -2.85 -0.80
CA PHE A 82 0.94 -2.79 0.67
C PHE A 82 2.09 -1.97 1.26
N VAL A 83 3.28 -2.06 0.67
CA VAL A 83 4.49 -1.42 1.23
C VAL A 83 4.76 -0.01 0.69
N GLY A 84 4.01 0.40 -0.34
CA GLY A 84 4.11 1.68 -1.01
C GLY A 84 5.41 1.89 -1.77
N PHE A 85 5.85 3.14 -1.88
CA PHE A 85 7.09 3.57 -2.53
C PHE A 85 8.33 2.72 -2.20
N VAL A 86 8.42 2.14 -1.00
CA VAL A 86 9.55 1.25 -0.64
C VAL A 86 9.65 0.06 -1.59
N GLY A 87 8.52 -0.50 -2.05
CA GLY A 87 8.51 -1.58 -3.03
C GLY A 87 9.03 -1.13 -4.40
N LEU A 88 8.67 0.07 -4.85
CA LEU A 88 9.27 0.64 -6.06
C LEU A 88 10.78 0.86 -5.89
N TRP A 89 11.19 1.41 -4.76
CA TRP A 89 12.60 1.65 -4.47
C TRP A 89 13.42 0.35 -4.51
N GLU A 90 12.92 -0.70 -3.87
CA GLU A 90 13.56 -2.03 -3.87
C GLU A 90 13.64 -2.61 -5.29
N LEU A 91 12.60 -2.42 -6.12
CA LEU A 91 12.59 -2.88 -7.51
C LEU A 91 13.69 -2.23 -8.36
N PHE A 92 13.87 -0.92 -8.21
CA PHE A 92 14.88 -0.17 -8.95
C PHE A 92 16.29 -0.24 -8.32
N ASN A 93 16.42 -0.78 -7.09
CA ASN A 93 17.69 -0.86 -6.36
C ASN A 93 17.93 -2.27 -5.75
N PRO A 94 18.08 -3.31 -6.57
CA PRO A 94 18.12 -4.71 -6.12
C PRO A 94 19.29 -5.06 -5.17
N THR A 95 20.40 -4.32 -5.22
CA THR A 95 21.55 -4.51 -4.29
C THR A 95 21.24 -4.16 -2.83
N SER A 96 20.06 -3.58 -2.56
CA SER A 96 19.58 -3.33 -1.19
C SER A 96 19.05 -4.59 -0.48
N GLU A 97 18.72 -5.66 -1.23
CA GLU A 97 18.28 -6.96 -0.68
C GLU A 97 19.45 -7.93 -0.40
N SER A 98 20.55 -7.90 -1.16
CA SER A 98 21.62 -8.93 -1.14
C SER A 98 22.61 -8.88 0.04
N SER A 99 22.31 -8.08 1.06
CA SER A 99 23.10 -8.03 2.31
C SER A 99 22.28 -8.49 3.52
N SER A 100 21.30 -9.35 3.25
CA SER A 100 20.39 -9.98 4.21
C SER A 100 20.75 -11.45 4.31
#